data_AF-A0A8T1V0D8-F1
#
_entry.id   AF-A0A8T1V0D8-F1
#
_cell.length_a   1.000
_cell.length_b   1.000
_cell.length_c   1.000
_cell.angle_alpha   90.00
_cell.angle_beta   90.00
_cell.angle_gamma   90.00
#
_symmetry.space_group_name_H-M   'P 1'
#
loop_
_entity.id
_entity.type
_entity.pdbx_description
1 polymer ?
#
loop_
_entity_poly.entity_id
_entity_poly.type
_entity_poly.pdbx_seq_one_letter_code
_entity_poly.pdbx_strand_id
1 'polypeptide(L)'
;MLRRSLRVPLRQRGNLLVSGFSSAGVGPSGNTSGEDSEKAAASASSPKYDHVRKLIVGLGNPGDQFTNTRHNIGFVAVRHFLETYASQVTGKHLELQHETANHGDVARFRVAFQQNAADKDYTYPLDDLVSQKDLPRALAVLVLGYAAVSWLVLQMDDYFAADDQDENFSFPKVGAFVALYTVMMAISRFYEHGTYIFYEMLWACNVSLVLVVMALYFSKPFLVGVAMVTVSGDQLLWYIDTLSFVLNGKFITGAMKYLTYPENRSFSKTFFATHHLWFLPVCLYITTGHGGMHGSSFVGSSILTTFLAVFCRALTPFEVRVPGSEHIIYLNVNGGYEFWKDIKIPLLHLLDHHHPMLYIPFLAFVGNLVANGFPHMLVLGVALGLQFNPLLEGITH
;
A
#
# COMPACT_ATOMS: atom_id res chain seq x y z
N MET A 1 -17.32 31.66 -39.15
CA MET A 1 -16.08 30.86 -39.31
C MET A 1 -16.42 29.40 -39.08
N LEU A 2 -16.63 28.63 -40.16
CA LEU A 2 -16.94 27.19 -40.12
C LEU A 2 -15.64 26.38 -40.07
N ARG A 3 -15.45 25.56 -39.03
CA ARG A 3 -14.36 24.57 -38.98
C ARG A 3 -14.76 23.31 -39.73
N ARG A 4 -14.10 23.07 -40.86
CA ARG A 4 -14.15 21.82 -41.64
C ARG A 4 -13.49 20.68 -40.85
N SER A 5 -14.18 19.54 -40.78
CA SER A 5 -13.63 18.24 -40.41
C SER A 5 -12.78 17.69 -41.57
N LEU A 6 -11.50 17.42 -41.32
CA LEU A 6 -10.62 16.68 -42.22
C LEU A 6 -10.74 15.18 -41.88
N ARG A 7 -11.39 14.40 -42.75
CA ARG A 7 -11.32 12.93 -42.74
C ARG A 7 -10.12 12.50 -43.56
N VAL A 8 -9.20 11.76 -42.96
CA VAL A 8 -8.12 11.03 -43.64
C VAL A 8 -8.56 9.57 -43.80
N PRO A 9 -8.45 8.94 -44.97
CA PRO A 9 -8.80 7.54 -45.15
C PRO A 9 -7.67 6.64 -44.63
N LEU A 10 -7.97 5.78 -43.65
CA LEU A 10 -7.05 4.72 -43.23
C LEU A 10 -7.22 3.49 -44.11
N ARG A 11 -6.09 3.18 -44.75
CA ARG A 11 -5.81 2.14 -45.74
C ARG A 11 -6.03 0.74 -45.16
N GLN A 12 -6.94 -0.03 -45.76
CA GLN A 12 -7.02 -1.48 -45.56
C GLN A 12 -5.71 -2.13 -46.02
N ARG A 13 -5.06 -2.88 -45.12
CA ARG A 13 -4.05 -3.89 -45.46
C ARG A 13 -4.42 -5.17 -44.73
N GLY A 14 -4.98 -6.12 -45.49
CA GLY A 14 -5.13 -7.49 -45.03
C GLY A 14 -3.79 -8.20 -45.01
N ASN A 15 -3.65 -9.16 -44.11
CA ASN A 15 -2.67 -10.24 -44.22
C ASN A 15 -3.38 -11.54 -43.79
N LEU A 16 -3.79 -12.30 -44.79
CA LEU A 16 -4.10 -13.73 -44.74
C LEU A 16 -2.77 -14.45 -44.90
N LEU A 17 -2.41 -15.32 -43.95
CA LEU A 17 -1.44 -16.39 -44.20
C LEU A 17 -2.10 -17.72 -43.85
N VAL A 18 -2.59 -18.36 -44.91
CA VAL A 18 -2.92 -19.77 -45.00
C VAL A 18 -1.62 -20.48 -45.36
N SER A 19 -1.21 -21.48 -44.60
CA SER A 19 -0.22 -22.47 -45.06
C SER A 19 -0.88 -23.84 -45.09
N GLY A 20 -1.22 -24.27 -46.31
CA GLY A 20 -1.71 -25.60 -46.63
C GLY A 20 -0.57 -26.62 -46.80
N PHE A 21 -0.97 -27.89 -46.73
CA PHE A 21 -0.19 -29.11 -46.78
C PHE A 21 0.37 -29.49 -48.17
N SER A 22 1.30 -30.48 -48.14
CA SER A 22 1.73 -31.43 -49.20
C SER A 22 2.71 -30.91 -50.26
N SER A 23 3.63 -31.68 -50.84
CA SER A 23 3.96 -33.11 -50.77
C SER A 23 5.29 -33.39 -51.52
N ALA A 24 6.06 -34.37 -51.02
CA ALA A 24 6.93 -35.36 -51.70
C ALA A 24 7.74 -35.02 -52.99
N GLY A 25 9.03 -35.40 -52.98
CA GLY A 25 9.64 -36.11 -54.12
C GLY A 25 11.11 -35.85 -54.49
N VAL A 26 11.96 -36.83 -54.17
CA VAL A 26 13.09 -37.37 -54.98
C VAL A 26 14.42 -36.60 -55.12
N GLY A 27 15.49 -37.21 -54.57
CA GLY A 27 16.71 -37.56 -55.35
C GLY A 27 18.01 -36.77 -55.08
N PRO A 28 19.21 -37.39 -55.19
CA PRO A 28 20.36 -37.05 -54.35
C PRO A 28 21.55 -36.42 -55.10
N SER A 29 22.45 -35.77 -54.34
CA SER A 29 23.93 -35.82 -54.44
C SER A 29 24.59 -34.46 -54.15
N GLY A 30 25.73 -34.49 -53.45
CA GLY A 30 26.75 -33.44 -53.56
C GLY A 30 27.22 -32.80 -52.24
N ASN A 31 28.36 -33.29 -51.74
CA ASN A 31 29.33 -32.66 -50.82
C ASN A 31 29.27 -31.12 -50.70
N THR A 32 29.37 -30.58 -49.49
CA THR A 32 30.62 -30.04 -48.91
C THR A 32 30.40 -29.32 -47.58
N SER A 33 31.34 -29.56 -46.69
CA SER A 33 31.72 -28.85 -45.46
C SER A 33 31.27 -27.40 -45.29
N GLY A 34 30.68 -27.10 -44.13
CA GLY A 34 30.48 -25.74 -43.63
C GLY A 34 30.07 -25.78 -42.16
N GLU A 35 30.95 -25.27 -41.31
CA GLU A 35 30.92 -25.34 -39.85
C GLU A 35 29.70 -24.67 -39.20
N ASP A 36 29.04 -25.48 -38.38
CA ASP A 36 28.35 -25.20 -37.11
C ASP A 36 28.51 -23.79 -36.51
N SER A 37 27.42 -23.01 -36.51
CA SER A 37 27.02 -22.13 -35.39
C SER A 37 25.60 -21.59 -35.61
N GLU A 38 24.62 -22.49 -35.62
CA GLU A 38 23.20 -22.14 -35.53
C GLU A 38 22.89 -21.81 -34.06
N LYS A 39 22.99 -20.52 -33.75
CA LYS A 39 22.66 -19.93 -32.45
C LYS A 39 21.18 -20.18 -32.16
N ALA A 40 20.91 -21.23 -31.40
CA ALA A 40 19.59 -21.60 -30.90
C ALA A 40 18.92 -20.39 -30.24
N ALA A 41 17.97 -19.77 -30.94
CA ALA A 41 16.99 -18.90 -30.33
C ALA A 41 16.14 -19.78 -29.41
N ALA A 42 16.47 -19.77 -28.13
CA ALA A 42 15.66 -20.40 -27.09
C ALA A 42 14.21 -19.94 -27.29
N SER A 43 13.34 -20.86 -27.68
CA SER A 43 11.91 -20.62 -27.78
C SER A 43 11.47 -20.11 -26.42
N ALA A 44 11.14 -18.82 -26.33
CA ALA A 44 10.60 -18.23 -25.12
C ALA A 44 9.38 -19.06 -24.76
N SER A 45 9.48 -19.87 -23.70
CA SER A 45 8.38 -20.69 -23.25
C SER A 45 7.22 -19.76 -22.96
N SER A 46 6.12 -19.93 -23.70
CA SER A 46 4.90 -19.18 -23.51
C SER A 46 4.56 -19.12 -22.02
N PRO A 47 4.28 -17.94 -21.45
CA PRO A 47 4.04 -17.80 -20.02
C PRO A 47 2.95 -18.79 -19.57
N LYS A 48 3.33 -19.69 -18.66
CA LYS A 48 2.41 -20.59 -17.97
C LYS A 48 1.59 -19.75 -17.00
N TYR A 49 0.44 -19.27 -17.44
CA TYR A 49 -0.55 -18.72 -16.53
C TYR A 49 -1.23 -19.88 -15.80
N ASP A 50 -1.14 -19.88 -14.47
CA ASP A 50 -1.95 -20.78 -13.65
C ASP A 50 -3.43 -20.48 -13.91
N HIS A 51 -4.19 -21.55 -14.13
CA HIS A 51 -5.59 -21.50 -14.53
C HIS A 51 -6.47 -20.96 -13.39
N VAL A 52 -6.59 -19.64 -13.27
CA VAL A 52 -7.57 -19.02 -12.36
C VAL A 52 -8.97 -19.37 -12.85
N ARG A 53 -9.68 -20.21 -12.10
CA ARG A 53 -11.10 -20.51 -12.34
C ARG A 53 -11.92 -19.29 -11.93
N LYS A 54 -12.62 -18.68 -12.88
CA LYS A 54 -13.55 -17.57 -12.63
C LYS A 54 -14.98 -18.04 -12.88
N LEU A 55 -15.94 -17.49 -12.13
CA LEU A 55 -17.36 -17.82 -12.22
C LEU A 55 -18.16 -16.56 -12.57
N ILE A 56 -19.00 -16.65 -13.61
CA ILE A 56 -19.98 -15.62 -13.97
C ILE A 56 -21.36 -16.25 -13.77
N VAL A 57 -22.24 -15.58 -13.04
CA VAL A 57 -23.58 -16.08 -12.71
C VAL A 57 -24.63 -15.10 -13.23
N GLY A 58 -25.60 -15.60 -14.00
CA GLY A 58 -26.80 -14.88 -14.38
C GLY A 58 -27.97 -15.43 -13.59
N LEU A 59 -28.66 -14.60 -12.82
CA LEU A 59 -29.84 -15.00 -12.06
C LEU A 59 -31.13 -14.75 -12.88
N GLY A 60 -32.13 -15.59 -12.67
CA GLY A 60 -33.42 -15.53 -13.36
C GLY A 60 -34.33 -16.71 -12.98
N ASN A 61 -35.59 -16.64 -13.41
CA ASN A 61 -36.57 -17.71 -13.23
C ASN A 61 -36.60 -18.64 -14.47
N PRO A 62 -36.70 -19.96 -14.30
CA PRO A 62 -36.77 -20.91 -15.41
C PRO A 62 -38.18 -20.96 -16.05
N GLY A 63 -38.24 -21.15 -17.36
CA GLY A 63 -39.48 -21.35 -18.13
C GLY A 63 -39.82 -20.20 -19.08
N ASP A 64 -40.46 -20.54 -20.21
CA ASP A 64 -40.68 -19.62 -21.33
C ASP A 64 -41.47 -18.36 -20.96
N GLN A 65 -42.38 -18.48 -19.99
CA GLN A 65 -43.16 -17.35 -19.46
C GLN A 65 -42.31 -16.27 -18.79
N PHE A 66 -41.07 -16.55 -18.38
CA PHE A 66 -40.19 -15.59 -17.70
C PHE A 66 -39.09 -15.00 -18.60
N THR A 67 -38.94 -15.52 -19.83
CA THR A 67 -37.84 -15.17 -20.75
C THR A 67 -37.71 -13.67 -21.00
N ASN A 68 -38.84 -12.94 -21.08
CA ASN A 68 -38.87 -11.51 -21.35
C ASN A 68 -39.23 -10.65 -20.14
N THR A 69 -38.99 -11.16 -18.93
CA THR A 69 -39.20 -10.39 -17.69
C THR A 69 -37.94 -9.65 -17.28
N ARG A 70 -38.10 -8.51 -16.59
CA ARG A 70 -36.97 -7.75 -16.03
C ARG A 70 -36.14 -8.58 -15.04
N HIS A 71 -36.76 -9.58 -14.40
CA HIS A 71 -36.11 -10.46 -13.43
C HIS A 71 -35.11 -11.43 -14.09
N ASN A 72 -35.21 -11.66 -15.40
CA ASN A 72 -34.33 -12.56 -16.15
C ASN A 72 -33.20 -11.83 -16.89
N ILE A 73 -32.94 -10.56 -16.58
CA ILE A 73 -31.87 -9.78 -17.23
C ILE A 73 -30.49 -10.42 -17.04
N GLY A 74 -30.27 -11.12 -15.93
CA GLY A 74 -29.04 -11.88 -15.68
C GLY A 74 -28.82 -13.01 -16.69
N PHE A 75 -29.88 -13.77 -17.02
CA PHE A 75 -29.83 -14.81 -18.07
C PHE A 75 -29.53 -14.20 -19.44
N VAL A 76 -30.16 -13.07 -19.77
CA VAL A 76 -29.93 -12.37 -21.04
C VAL A 76 -28.48 -11.90 -21.15
N ALA A 77 -27.93 -11.31 -20.09
CA ALA A 77 -26.55 -10.82 -20.07
C ALA A 77 -25.53 -11.97 -20.23
N VAL A 78 -25.70 -13.08 -19.49
CA VAL A 78 -24.80 -14.24 -19.58
C VAL A 78 -24.90 -14.92 -20.93
N ARG A 79 -26.12 -15.11 -21.47
CA ARG A 79 -26.31 -15.67 -22.80
C ARG A 79 -25.67 -14.79 -23.87
N HIS A 80 -25.90 -13.48 -23.82
CA HIS A 80 -25.28 -12.54 -24.75
C HIS A 80 -23.75 -12.58 -24.67
N PHE A 81 -23.18 -12.59 -23.46
CA PHE A 81 -21.74 -12.72 -23.26
C PHE A 81 -21.18 -14.03 -23.84
N LEU A 82 -21.92 -15.14 -23.68
CA LEU A 82 -21.52 -16.45 -24.18
C LEU A 82 -21.55 -16.51 -25.71
N GLU A 83 -22.64 -16.04 -26.32
CA GLU A 83 -22.87 -16.05 -27.76
C GLU A 83 -21.97 -15.06 -28.51
N THR A 84 -21.65 -13.92 -27.90
CA THR A 84 -20.80 -12.90 -28.52
C THR A 84 -19.33 -13.11 -28.16
N TYR A 85 -18.91 -12.60 -27.00
CA TYR A 85 -17.51 -12.50 -26.63
C TYR A 85 -16.86 -13.87 -26.44
N ALA A 86 -17.47 -14.76 -25.64
CA ALA A 86 -16.84 -16.03 -25.32
C ALA A 86 -16.71 -16.94 -26.55
N SER A 87 -17.75 -17.02 -27.37
CA SER A 87 -17.72 -17.82 -28.61
C SER A 87 -16.71 -17.27 -29.61
N GLN A 88 -16.63 -15.94 -29.76
CA GLN A 88 -15.64 -15.28 -30.61
C GLN A 88 -14.20 -15.53 -30.15
N VAL A 89 -13.90 -15.36 -28.86
CA VAL A 89 -12.54 -15.50 -28.33
C VAL A 89 -12.06 -16.95 -28.31
N THR A 90 -12.97 -17.91 -28.07
CA THR A 90 -12.63 -19.34 -28.05
C THR A 90 -12.62 -19.97 -29.44
N GLY A 91 -13.16 -19.28 -30.45
CA GLY A 91 -13.35 -19.82 -31.80
C GLY A 91 -14.31 -21.02 -31.84
N LYS A 92 -15.20 -21.14 -30.85
CA LYS A 92 -16.16 -22.23 -30.70
C LYS A 92 -17.54 -21.66 -30.41
N HIS A 93 -18.57 -22.27 -30.97
CA HIS A 93 -19.93 -22.01 -30.53
C HIS A 93 -20.11 -22.60 -29.13
N LEU A 94 -20.34 -21.75 -28.12
CA LEU A 94 -20.53 -22.18 -26.74
C LEU A 94 -22.02 -22.11 -26.38
N GLU A 95 -22.53 -23.19 -25.80
CA GLU A 95 -23.92 -23.29 -25.36
C GLU A 95 -23.98 -23.59 -23.86
N LEU A 96 -25.02 -23.09 -23.19
CA LEU A 96 -25.32 -23.46 -21.82
C LEU A 96 -25.90 -24.89 -21.82
N GLN A 97 -25.34 -25.77 -20.99
CA GLN A 97 -25.82 -27.13 -20.81
C GLN A 97 -26.44 -27.27 -19.43
N HIS A 98 -27.63 -27.86 -19.36
CA HIS A 98 -28.28 -28.08 -18.07
C HIS A 98 -27.50 -29.09 -17.23
N GLU A 99 -27.14 -28.70 -16.00
CA GLU A 99 -26.42 -29.55 -15.05
C GLU A 99 -27.20 -29.73 -13.76
N THR A 100 -27.72 -30.94 -13.55
CA THR A 100 -28.52 -31.29 -12.37
C THR A 100 -27.77 -31.02 -11.06
N ALA A 101 -26.45 -31.26 -11.03
CA ALA A 101 -25.62 -31.05 -9.84
C ALA A 101 -25.49 -29.57 -9.43
N ASN A 102 -25.68 -28.64 -10.38
CA ASN A 102 -25.60 -27.20 -10.15
C ASN A 102 -26.97 -26.52 -10.17
N HIS A 103 -28.06 -27.30 -10.33
CA HIS A 103 -29.43 -26.81 -10.43
C HIS A 103 -29.60 -25.67 -11.45
N GLY A 104 -28.89 -25.73 -12.58
CA GLY A 104 -28.90 -24.66 -13.57
C GLY A 104 -28.11 -24.99 -14.83
N ASP A 105 -28.14 -24.06 -15.78
CA ASP A 105 -27.44 -24.21 -17.06
C ASP A 105 -26.03 -23.62 -16.97
N VAL A 106 -25.04 -24.40 -17.37
CA VAL A 106 -23.61 -24.11 -17.18
C VAL A 106 -22.88 -24.21 -18.51
N ALA A 107 -21.99 -23.26 -18.78
CA ALA A 107 -20.98 -23.37 -19.82
C ALA A 107 -19.59 -23.28 -19.20
N ARG A 108 -18.72 -24.25 -19.50
CA ARG A 108 -17.32 -24.24 -19.07
C ARG A 108 -16.41 -24.09 -20.26
N PHE A 109 -15.62 -23.03 -20.26
CA PHE A 109 -14.71 -22.73 -21.34
C PHE A 109 -13.46 -22.04 -20.79
N ARG A 110 -12.35 -22.19 -21.51
CA ARG A 110 -11.10 -21.50 -21.20
C ARG A 110 -11.02 -20.28 -22.09
N VAL A 111 -11.04 -19.10 -21.48
CA VAL A 111 -10.68 -17.85 -22.14
C VAL A 111 -9.32 -17.46 -21.62
N ALA A 112 -8.36 -17.28 -22.52
CA ALA A 112 -7.21 -16.46 -22.18
C ALA A 112 -7.72 -15.02 -22.20
N PHE A 113 -7.83 -14.38 -21.03
CA PHE A 113 -7.89 -12.93 -21.02
C PHE A 113 -6.53 -12.45 -21.54
N GLN A 114 -6.46 -12.05 -22.81
CA GLN A 114 -5.38 -11.18 -23.23
C GLN A 114 -5.57 -9.89 -22.42
N GLN A 115 -4.77 -9.71 -21.37
CA GLN A 115 -4.58 -8.41 -20.73
C GLN A 115 -3.96 -7.37 -21.70
N ASN A 116 -3.64 -7.78 -22.93
CA ASN A 116 -3.27 -6.90 -24.02
C ASN A 116 -4.53 -6.40 -24.74
N ALA A 117 -5.37 -5.61 -24.05
CA ALA A 117 -6.22 -4.68 -24.75
C ALA A 117 -5.28 -3.75 -25.56
N ALA A 118 -5.49 -3.64 -26.86
CA ALA A 118 -4.73 -2.77 -27.75
C ALA A 118 -5.04 -1.28 -27.52
N ASP A 119 -5.33 -0.89 -26.28
CA ASP A 119 -5.32 0.50 -25.88
C ASP A 119 -3.86 0.84 -25.55
N LYS A 120 -3.16 1.41 -26.52
CA LYS A 120 -1.74 1.76 -26.39
C LYS A 120 -1.50 2.81 -25.30
N ASP A 121 -2.55 3.47 -24.83
CA ASP A 121 -2.49 4.57 -23.87
C ASP A 121 -3.00 4.16 -22.47
N TYR A 122 -3.46 2.93 -22.27
CA TYR A 122 -3.89 2.43 -20.96
C TYR A 122 -2.91 1.40 -20.39
N THR A 123 -1.87 1.91 -19.73
CA THR A 123 -0.94 1.12 -18.91
C THR A 123 -1.60 0.83 -17.57
N TYR A 124 -2.00 -0.43 -17.32
CA TYR A 124 -2.14 -0.88 -15.93
C TYR A 124 -0.73 -0.85 -15.31
N PRO A 125 -0.53 -0.21 -14.14
CA PRO A 125 0.70 -0.41 -13.40
C PRO A 125 0.84 -1.91 -13.12
N LEU A 126 1.93 -2.52 -13.58
CA LEU A 126 2.23 -3.93 -13.33
C LEU A 126 2.60 -4.17 -11.84
N ASP A 127 2.50 -3.14 -11.00
CA ASP A 127 3.04 -3.05 -9.65
C ASP A 127 2.06 -3.47 -8.53
N ASP A 128 0.80 -3.77 -8.82
CA ASP A 128 -0.24 -3.91 -7.76
C ASP A 128 -0.55 -5.36 -7.33
N LEU A 129 0.28 -6.33 -7.73
CA LEU A 129 0.14 -7.76 -7.37
C LEU A 129 1.33 -8.24 -6.54
N VAL A 130 1.28 -7.96 -5.24
CA VAL A 130 2.33 -8.40 -4.30
C VAL A 130 2.19 -9.91 -4.05
N SER A 131 2.82 -10.72 -4.88
CA SER A 131 2.96 -12.17 -4.64
C SER A 131 4.11 -12.47 -3.65
N GLN A 132 4.27 -13.72 -3.19
CA GLN A 132 5.48 -14.11 -2.44
C GLN A 132 6.80 -13.81 -3.18
N LYS A 133 6.76 -13.71 -4.52
CA LYS A 133 7.93 -13.32 -5.34
C LYS A 133 8.33 -11.85 -5.14
N ASP A 134 7.46 -11.05 -4.53
CA ASP A 134 7.71 -9.64 -4.22
C ASP A 134 8.42 -9.44 -2.86
N LEU A 135 8.63 -10.52 -2.09
CA LEU A 135 9.35 -10.45 -0.81
C LEU A 135 10.72 -9.75 -0.92
N PRO A 136 11.59 -10.06 -1.92
CA PRO A 136 12.88 -9.38 -2.04
C PRO A 136 12.74 -7.88 -2.29
N ARG A 137 11.76 -7.47 -3.10
CA ARG A 137 11.48 -6.06 -3.38
C ARG A 137 10.99 -5.35 -2.13
N ALA A 138 9.99 -5.90 -1.46
CA ALA A 138 9.41 -5.31 -0.25
C ALA A 138 10.43 -5.18 0.88
N LEU A 139 11.28 -6.21 1.08
CA LEU A 139 12.40 -6.16 2.01
C LEU A 139 13.45 -5.12 1.61
N ALA A 140 13.80 -5.03 0.32
CA ALA A 140 14.76 -4.02 -0.14
C ALA A 140 14.24 -2.60 0.10
N VAL A 141 12.98 -2.31 -0.21
CA VAL A 141 12.35 -1.02 0.05
C VAL A 141 12.34 -0.71 1.55
N LEU A 142 12.00 -1.69 2.38
CA LEU A 142 12.01 -1.53 3.84
C LEU A 142 13.41 -1.21 4.37
N VAL A 143 14.42 -2.01 4.01
CA VAL A 143 15.80 -1.86 4.48
C VAL A 143 16.39 -0.53 4.02
N LEU A 144 16.19 -0.17 2.75
CA LEU A 144 16.63 1.12 2.22
C LEU A 144 15.93 2.29 2.90
N GLY A 145 14.63 2.16 3.17
CA GLY A 145 13.84 3.17 3.88
C GLY A 145 14.37 3.41 5.29
N TYR A 146 14.54 2.34 6.08
CA TYR A 146 15.09 2.46 7.42
C TYR A 146 16.54 2.96 7.44
N ALA A 147 17.40 2.49 6.52
CA ALA A 147 18.77 2.99 6.43
C ALA A 147 18.81 4.50 6.11
N ALA A 148 17.99 4.95 5.15
CA ALA A 148 17.91 6.36 4.78
C ALA A 148 17.31 7.23 5.90
N VAL A 149 16.27 6.75 6.59
CA VAL A 149 15.72 7.41 7.79
C VAL A 149 16.77 7.51 8.88
N SER A 150 17.43 6.40 9.24
CA SER A 150 18.46 6.38 10.27
C SER A 150 19.59 7.36 9.97
N TRP A 151 20.07 7.38 8.72
CA TRP A 151 21.08 8.33 8.29
C TRP A 151 20.57 9.78 8.43
N LEU A 152 19.38 10.08 7.90
CA LEU A 152 18.80 11.42 7.93
C LEU A 152 18.61 11.94 9.36
N VAL A 153 18.05 11.13 10.26
CA VAL A 153 17.77 11.57 11.65
C VAL A 153 19.04 11.76 12.47
N LEU A 154 20.09 10.97 12.22
CA LEU A 154 21.39 11.16 12.86
C LEU A 154 22.06 12.44 12.35
N GLN A 155 21.97 12.75 11.06
CA GLN A 155 22.45 14.04 10.53
C GLN A 155 21.67 15.24 11.11
N MET A 156 20.36 15.08 11.33
CA MET A 156 19.57 16.13 11.99
C MET A 156 19.95 16.29 13.46
N ASP A 157 20.26 15.21 14.17
CA ASP A 157 20.75 15.26 15.55
C ASP A 157 22.08 16.01 15.65
N ASP A 158 23.06 15.64 14.81
CA ASP A 158 24.36 16.30 14.73
C ASP A 158 24.24 17.79 14.35
N TYR A 159 23.17 18.19 13.66
CA TYR A 159 22.95 19.59 13.27
C TYR A 159 22.16 20.40 14.30
N PHE A 160 21.05 19.85 14.81
CA PHE A 160 20.12 20.58 15.67
C PHE A 160 20.37 20.42 17.17
N ALA A 161 21.05 19.34 17.58
CA ALA A 161 21.18 18.93 18.98
C ALA A 161 22.62 18.47 19.30
N ALA A 162 23.63 18.92 18.54
CA ALA A 162 25.04 18.59 18.79
C ALA A 162 25.49 18.95 20.21
N ASP A 163 24.96 20.04 20.77
CA ASP A 163 25.31 20.54 22.10
C ASP A 163 24.38 20.00 23.21
N ASP A 164 23.29 19.31 22.86
CA ASP A 164 22.25 18.82 23.78
C ASP A 164 22.37 17.31 24.06
N GLN A 165 23.58 16.78 23.98
CA GLN A 165 23.86 15.37 24.22
C GLN A 165 23.76 15.06 25.72
N ASP A 166 23.09 13.96 26.06
CA ASP A 166 22.92 13.52 27.43
C ASP A 166 23.43 12.09 27.60
N GLU A 167 24.64 11.95 28.16
CA GLU A 167 25.27 10.66 28.41
C GLU A 167 24.50 9.80 29.42
N ASN A 168 23.63 10.41 30.23
CA ASN A 168 22.79 9.71 31.21
C ASN A 168 21.44 9.29 30.64
N PHE A 169 21.15 9.58 29.37
CA PHE A 169 19.91 9.19 28.70
C PHE A 169 19.85 7.67 28.41
N SER A 170 19.58 6.88 29.45
CA SER A 170 19.65 5.42 29.38
C SER A 170 18.40 4.74 29.97
N PHE A 171 17.62 4.10 29.09
CA PHE A 171 16.43 3.34 29.49
C PHE A 171 16.44 1.93 28.85
N PRO A 172 17.39 1.05 29.23
CA PRO A 172 17.62 -0.21 28.53
C PRO A 172 16.39 -1.13 28.52
N LYS A 173 15.58 -1.11 29.59
CA LYS A 173 14.33 -1.88 29.67
C LYS A 173 13.27 -1.37 28.68
N VAL A 174 13.14 -0.05 28.56
CA VAL A 174 12.21 0.58 27.60
C VAL A 174 12.67 0.31 26.18
N GLY A 175 13.97 0.49 25.91
CA GLY A 175 14.57 0.21 24.60
C GLY A 175 14.36 -1.24 24.18
N ALA A 176 14.64 -2.20 25.08
CA ALA A 176 14.40 -3.63 24.82
C ALA A 176 12.91 -3.93 24.58
N PHE A 177 12.01 -3.34 25.35
CA PHE A 177 10.57 -3.50 25.16
C PHE A 177 10.10 -2.99 23.80
N VAL A 178 10.47 -1.76 23.41
CA VAL A 178 10.05 -1.16 22.14
C VAL A 178 10.67 -1.92 20.96
N ALA A 179 11.94 -2.34 21.06
CA ALA A 179 12.60 -3.14 20.04
C ALA A 179 11.90 -4.49 19.85
N LEU A 180 11.63 -5.22 20.94
CA LEU A 180 10.93 -6.50 20.90
C LEU A 180 9.51 -6.33 20.36
N TYR A 181 8.77 -5.29 20.79
CA TYR A 181 7.45 -4.97 20.29
C TYR A 181 7.46 -4.76 18.77
N THR A 182 8.42 -3.98 18.26
CA THR A 182 8.55 -3.66 16.83
C THR A 182 8.87 -4.89 16.01
N VAL A 183 9.80 -5.74 16.47
CA VAL A 183 10.14 -7.00 15.80
C VAL A 183 8.95 -7.96 15.80
N MET A 184 8.29 -8.13 16.94
CA MET A 184 7.11 -9.00 17.04
C MET A 184 5.97 -8.50 16.17
N MET A 185 5.75 -7.18 16.08
CA MET A 185 4.77 -6.56 15.19
C MET A 185 5.04 -6.94 13.73
N ALA A 186 6.27 -6.71 13.26
CA ALA A 186 6.66 -6.98 11.88
C ALA A 186 6.49 -8.46 11.53
N ILE A 187 7.00 -9.36 12.40
CA ILE A 187 6.92 -10.81 12.19
C ILE A 187 5.48 -11.29 12.21
N SER A 188 4.72 -10.93 13.24
CA SER A 188 3.33 -11.38 13.42
C SER A 188 2.44 -10.93 12.27
N ARG A 189 2.55 -9.65 11.86
CA ARG A 189 1.79 -9.14 10.72
C ARG A 189 2.21 -9.81 9.41
N PHE A 190 3.51 -10.01 9.19
CA PHE A 190 4.00 -10.72 7.99
C PHE A 190 3.44 -12.14 7.89
N TYR A 191 3.40 -12.88 9.00
CA TYR A 191 2.83 -14.24 9.00
C TYR A 191 1.33 -14.27 8.67
N GLU A 192 0.57 -13.29 9.16
CA GLU A 192 -0.88 -13.26 8.93
C GLU A 192 -1.28 -12.68 7.57
N HIS A 193 -0.51 -11.71 7.06
CA HIS A 193 -0.93 -10.86 5.95
C HIS A 193 0.02 -10.88 4.74
N GLY A 194 1.21 -11.45 4.90
CA GLY A 194 2.19 -11.58 3.83
C GLY A 194 3.04 -10.33 3.62
N THR A 195 3.58 -10.21 2.42
CA THR A 195 4.72 -9.34 2.06
C THR A 195 4.40 -7.84 2.08
N TYR A 196 3.16 -7.44 1.84
CA TYR A 196 2.78 -6.02 1.79
C TYR A 196 2.96 -5.31 3.14
N ILE A 197 2.99 -6.06 4.25
CA ILE A 197 3.25 -5.55 5.60
C ILE A 197 4.60 -4.84 5.69
N PHE A 198 5.60 -5.22 4.91
CA PHE A 198 6.87 -4.51 4.92
C PHE A 198 6.74 -3.08 4.40
N TYR A 199 5.76 -2.79 3.52
CA TYR A 199 5.44 -1.40 3.18
C TYR A 199 4.71 -0.69 4.33
N GLU A 200 3.80 -1.36 5.04
CA GLU A 200 3.18 -0.80 6.25
C GLU A 200 4.21 -0.49 7.36
N MET A 201 5.32 -1.22 7.45
CA MET A 201 6.37 -0.93 8.43
C MET A 201 7.03 0.44 8.20
N LEU A 202 6.79 1.11 7.07
CA LEU A 202 7.25 2.47 6.78
C LEU A 202 6.27 3.57 7.21
N TRP A 203 5.10 3.23 7.77
CA TRP A 203 4.22 4.22 8.40
C TRP A 203 5.01 5.01 9.47
N ALA A 204 4.78 6.32 9.53
CA ALA A 204 5.52 7.22 10.40
C ALA A 204 5.45 6.82 11.89
N CYS A 205 4.32 6.24 12.34
CA CYS A 205 4.18 5.68 13.68
C CYS A 205 5.09 4.47 13.93
N ASN A 206 5.23 3.57 12.96
CA ASN A 206 6.13 2.42 13.04
C ASN A 206 7.60 2.84 12.98
N VAL A 207 7.93 3.79 12.10
CA VAL A 207 9.26 4.40 12.02
C VAL A 207 9.64 5.07 13.33
N SER A 208 8.69 5.74 13.99
CA SER A 208 8.90 6.39 15.28
C SER A 208 9.28 5.41 16.41
N LEU A 209 8.79 4.17 16.39
CA LEU A 209 9.23 3.13 17.33
C LEU A 209 10.73 2.84 17.17
N VAL A 210 11.22 2.73 15.93
CA VAL A 210 12.63 2.50 15.64
C VAL A 210 13.48 3.71 16.00
N LEU A 211 12.98 4.94 15.78
CA LEU A 211 13.65 6.16 16.23
C LEU A 211 13.87 6.16 17.74
N VAL A 212 12.89 5.74 18.54
CA VAL A 212 13.05 5.66 20.01
C VAL A 212 14.05 4.58 20.41
N VAL A 213 14.05 3.43 19.72
CA VAL A 213 15.08 2.40 19.95
C VAL A 213 16.48 2.95 19.65
N MET A 214 16.64 3.65 18.53
CA MET A 214 17.90 4.30 18.17
C MET A 214 18.30 5.38 19.19
N ALA A 215 17.34 6.22 19.60
CA ALA A 215 17.56 7.27 20.59
C ALA A 215 18.11 6.71 21.90
N LEU A 216 17.51 5.61 22.39
CA LEU A 216 17.93 4.96 23.62
C LEU A 216 19.25 4.20 23.47
N TYR A 217 19.57 3.68 22.28
CA TYR A 217 20.82 2.99 22.03
C TYR A 217 22.01 3.95 21.88
N PHE A 218 21.79 5.09 21.22
CA PHE A 218 22.83 6.10 20.97
C PHE A 218 22.83 7.25 21.99
N SER A 219 21.96 7.20 23.01
CA SER A 219 21.76 8.26 24.01
C SER A 219 21.44 9.63 23.38
N LYS A 220 20.52 9.64 22.40
CA LYS A 220 20.13 10.82 21.60
C LYS A 220 18.68 11.24 21.89
N PRO A 221 18.40 12.02 22.95
CA PRO A 221 17.03 12.40 23.33
C PRO A 221 16.27 13.18 22.24
N PHE A 222 16.98 13.94 21.38
CA PHE A 222 16.39 14.67 20.26
C PHE A 222 15.58 13.76 19.31
N LEU A 223 16.05 12.53 19.04
CA LEU A 223 15.34 11.55 18.21
C LEU A 223 13.97 11.16 18.82
N VAL A 224 13.87 11.09 20.16
CA VAL A 224 12.58 10.87 20.84
C VAL A 224 11.65 12.04 20.61
N GLY A 225 12.15 13.28 20.74
CA GLY A 225 11.35 14.47 20.44
C GLY A 225 10.83 14.48 18.99
N VAL A 226 11.68 14.14 18.01
CA VAL A 226 11.27 14.02 16.60
C VAL A 226 10.20 12.94 16.44
N ALA A 227 10.34 11.79 17.08
CA ALA A 227 9.35 10.71 17.08
C ALA A 227 8.02 11.16 17.71
N MET A 228 8.05 11.86 18.85
CA MET A 228 6.85 12.39 19.52
C MET A 228 6.06 13.33 18.62
N VAL A 229 6.72 14.28 17.95
CA VAL A 229 6.05 15.19 17.02
C VAL A 229 5.45 14.44 15.84
N THR A 230 6.22 13.50 15.28
CA THR A 230 5.83 12.72 14.09
C THR A 230 4.54 11.93 14.29
N VAL A 231 4.28 11.46 15.52
CA VAL A 231 3.07 10.68 15.85
C VAL A 231 1.98 11.48 16.54
N SER A 232 2.26 12.71 16.97
CA SER A 232 1.38 13.47 17.85
C SER A 232 -0.03 13.65 17.29
N GLY A 233 -0.18 14.01 16.01
CA GLY A 233 -1.50 14.19 15.40
C GLY A 233 -2.34 12.92 15.43
N ASP A 234 -1.78 11.82 14.93
CA ASP A 234 -2.46 10.54 14.87
C ASP A 234 -2.79 9.98 16.27
N GLN A 235 -1.85 10.05 17.22
CA GLN A 235 -2.08 9.52 18.58
C GLN A 235 -3.11 10.35 19.38
N LEU A 236 -3.13 11.67 19.21
CA LEU A 236 -4.16 12.51 19.83
C LEU A 236 -5.56 12.19 19.28
N LEU A 237 -5.69 11.98 17.97
CA LEU A 237 -6.96 11.55 17.37
C LEU A 237 -7.37 10.16 17.87
N TRP A 238 -6.42 9.25 18.08
CA TRP A 238 -6.63 7.96 18.72
C TRP A 238 -7.16 8.08 20.16
N TYR A 239 -6.65 9.01 20.96
CA TYR A 239 -7.19 9.26 22.30
C TYR A 239 -8.64 9.74 22.26
N ILE A 240 -8.95 10.67 21.35
CA ILE A 240 -10.31 11.17 21.17
C ILE A 240 -11.25 10.03 20.75
N ASP A 241 -10.85 9.24 19.76
CA ASP A 241 -11.65 8.12 19.26
C ASP A 241 -11.83 7.00 20.28
N THR A 242 -10.79 6.68 21.05
CA THR A 242 -10.87 5.66 22.12
C THR A 242 -11.88 6.11 23.17
N LEU A 243 -11.75 7.35 23.66
CA LEU A 243 -12.65 7.89 24.66
C LEU A 243 -14.08 7.99 24.13
N SER A 244 -14.27 8.49 22.91
CA SER A 244 -15.60 8.62 22.31
C SER A 244 -16.25 7.26 22.03
N PHE A 245 -15.45 6.24 21.69
CA PHE A 245 -15.95 4.89 21.48
C PHE A 245 -16.36 4.24 22.81
N VAL A 246 -15.56 4.38 23.86
CA VAL A 246 -15.90 3.86 25.20
C VAL A 246 -17.17 4.53 25.76
N LEU A 247 -17.33 5.84 25.57
CA LEU A 247 -18.46 6.59 26.11
C LEU A 247 -19.74 6.46 25.25
N ASN A 248 -19.61 6.50 23.93
CA ASN A 248 -20.75 6.66 23.00
C ASN A 248 -20.85 5.56 21.93
N GLY A 249 -19.92 4.62 21.88
CA GLY A 249 -19.86 3.58 20.84
C GLY A 249 -19.52 4.10 19.43
N LYS A 250 -18.94 5.31 19.32
CA LYS A 250 -18.65 5.96 18.03
C LYS A 250 -17.23 6.51 17.97
N PHE A 251 -16.60 6.43 16.80
CA PHE A 251 -15.34 7.10 16.47
C PHE A 251 -15.67 8.50 15.92
N ILE A 252 -15.44 9.56 16.69
CA ILE A 252 -15.83 10.93 16.31
C ILE A 252 -14.93 11.46 15.20
N THR A 253 -13.63 11.19 15.29
CA THR A 253 -12.63 11.63 14.31
C THR A 253 -12.50 10.62 13.18
N GLY A 254 -12.63 9.33 13.50
CA GLY A 254 -12.50 8.23 12.55
C GLY A 254 -11.08 7.69 12.38
N ALA A 255 -10.10 8.23 13.11
CA ALA A 255 -8.71 7.74 13.09
C ALA A 255 -8.58 6.26 13.48
N MET A 256 -9.43 5.75 14.40
CA MET A 256 -9.44 4.33 14.78
C MET A 256 -10.34 3.45 13.90
N LYS A 257 -11.13 4.06 13.01
CA LYS A 257 -12.15 3.35 12.23
C LYS A 257 -11.55 2.28 11.33
N TYR A 258 -10.29 2.43 10.91
CA TYR A 258 -9.60 1.43 10.09
C TYR A 258 -9.49 0.06 10.76
N LEU A 259 -9.48 -0.02 12.10
CA LEU A 259 -9.47 -1.29 12.83
C LEU A 259 -10.76 -2.09 12.62
N THR A 260 -11.85 -1.42 12.23
CA THR A 260 -13.12 -2.08 11.93
C THR A 260 -13.16 -2.66 10.52
N TYR A 261 -12.17 -2.38 9.68
CA TYR A 261 -12.13 -2.90 8.32
C TYR A 261 -11.81 -4.40 8.34
N PRO A 262 -12.48 -5.23 7.52
CA PRO A 262 -12.30 -6.68 7.53
C PRO A 262 -10.83 -7.14 7.52
N GLU A 263 -9.99 -6.48 6.75
CA GLU A 263 -8.55 -6.73 6.61
C GLU A 263 -7.72 -6.37 7.84
N ASN A 264 -8.25 -5.56 8.75
CA ASN A 264 -7.54 -5.10 9.95
C ASN A 264 -8.07 -5.71 11.26
N ARG A 265 -9.12 -6.54 11.20
CA ARG A 265 -9.74 -7.20 12.37
C ARG A 265 -8.91 -8.33 12.98
N SER A 266 -7.68 -8.55 12.52
CA SER A 266 -6.83 -9.59 13.10
C SER A 266 -6.31 -9.18 14.48
N PHE A 267 -6.03 -10.18 15.32
CA PHE A 267 -5.45 -9.94 16.64
C PHE A 267 -4.13 -9.20 16.52
N SER A 268 -3.25 -9.62 15.59
CA SER A 268 -1.97 -8.95 15.35
C SER A 268 -2.14 -7.47 15.02
N LYS A 269 -2.98 -7.13 14.04
CA LYS A 269 -3.18 -5.72 13.65
C LYS A 269 -3.76 -4.89 14.79
N THR A 270 -4.73 -5.43 15.53
CA THR A 270 -5.35 -4.73 16.67
C THR A 270 -4.38 -4.56 17.84
N PHE A 271 -3.73 -5.63 18.29
CA PHE A 271 -2.80 -5.61 19.41
C PHE A 271 -1.61 -4.70 19.12
N PHE A 272 -1.02 -4.82 17.92
CA PHE A 272 0.14 -4.00 17.57
C PHE A 272 -0.21 -2.57 17.17
N ALA A 273 -1.49 -2.24 17.00
CA ALA A 273 -1.93 -0.85 16.91
C ALA A 273 -2.03 -0.16 18.29
N THR A 274 -1.95 -0.89 19.41
CA THR A 274 -2.04 -0.28 20.74
C THR A 274 -0.91 0.71 21.05
N HIS A 275 0.19 0.71 20.29
CA HIS A 275 1.23 1.71 20.43
C HIS A 275 0.73 3.13 20.20
N HIS A 276 -0.35 3.32 19.43
CA HIS A 276 -1.00 4.63 19.31
C HIS A 276 -1.56 5.16 20.65
N LEU A 277 -1.70 4.29 21.67
CA LEU A 277 -2.14 4.67 23.01
C LEU A 277 -0.98 4.91 23.97
N TRP A 278 -0.04 3.96 24.06
CA TRP A 278 1.00 3.99 25.10
C TRP A 278 2.29 4.68 24.69
N PHE A 279 2.57 4.85 23.39
CA PHE A 279 3.88 5.30 22.92
C PHE A 279 4.20 6.74 23.32
N LEU A 280 3.30 7.69 23.12
CA LEU A 280 3.53 9.08 23.52
C LEU A 280 3.72 9.25 25.04
N PRO A 281 2.92 8.60 25.93
CA PRO A 281 3.20 8.57 27.36
C PRO A 281 4.58 8.02 27.72
N VAL A 282 5.02 6.94 27.06
CA VAL A 282 6.36 6.37 27.28
C VAL A 282 7.44 7.36 26.84
N CYS A 283 7.26 8.04 25.71
CA CYS A 283 8.19 9.06 25.22
C CYS A 283 8.28 10.26 26.17
N LEU A 284 7.14 10.73 26.70
CA LEU A 284 7.10 11.78 27.72
C LEU A 284 7.83 11.34 28.99
N TYR A 285 7.60 10.11 29.45
CA TYR A 285 8.28 9.56 30.63
C TYR A 285 9.80 9.56 30.46
N ILE A 286 10.33 9.01 29.36
CA ILE A 286 11.79 8.92 29.18
C ILE A 286 12.45 10.27 28.92
N THR A 287 11.73 11.26 28.37
CA THR A 287 12.27 12.61 28.14
C THR A 287 12.17 13.53 29.35
N THR A 288 11.34 13.19 30.33
CA THR A 288 11.23 13.96 31.58
C THR A 288 12.53 13.82 32.37
N GLY A 289 13.12 14.95 32.75
CA GLY A 289 14.44 15.01 33.40
C GLY A 289 15.63 15.07 32.45
N HIS A 290 15.40 14.86 31.15
CA HIS A 290 16.43 14.80 30.10
C HIS A 290 16.22 15.87 29.03
N GLY A 291 15.87 17.09 29.46
CA GLY A 291 15.61 18.24 28.58
C GLY A 291 14.23 18.25 27.91
N GLY A 292 13.38 17.25 28.16
CA GLY A 292 12.02 17.17 27.60
C GLY A 292 12.02 17.03 26.08
N MET A 293 11.06 17.69 25.41
CA MET A 293 11.00 17.71 23.95
C MET A 293 11.78 18.91 23.41
N HIS A 294 12.82 18.63 22.63
CA HIS A 294 13.67 19.65 22.04
C HIS A 294 12.90 20.59 21.09
N GLY A 295 13.23 21.89 21.10
CA GLY A 295 12.50 22.91 20.33
C GLY A 295 12.55 22.67 18.81
N SER A 296 13.67 22.14 18.30
CA SER A 296 13.83 21.83 16.88
C SER A 296 13.15 20.52 16.45
N SER A 297 12.54 19.75 17.38
CA SER A 297 11.90 18.48 17.05
C SER A 297 10.75 18.64 16.04
N PHE A 298 10.08 19.79 16.01
CA PHE A 298 9.06 20.07 14.98
C PHE A 298 9.65 20.17 13.57
N VAL A 299 10.78 20.88 13.44
CA VAL A 299 11.48 21.00 12.16
C VAL A 299 12.03 19.64 11.73
N GLY A 300 12.66 18.91 12.65
CA GLY A 300 13.15 17.55 12.38
C GLY A 300 12.04 16.58 11.95
N SER A 301 10.88 16.63 12.60
CA SER A 301 9.71 15.84 12.22
C SER A 301 9.13 16.27 10.87
N SER A 302 9.13 17.56 10.56
CA SER A 302 8.67 18.06 9.26
C SER A 302 9.57 17.57 8.11
N ILE A 303 10.89 17.56 8.33
CA ILE A 303 11.86 17.00 7.38
C ILE A 303 11.63 15.49 7.22
N LEU A 304 11.53 14.75 8.33
CA LEU A 304 11.35 13.30 8.33
C LEU A 304 10.05 12.86 7.64
N THR A 305 8.91 13.48 7.98
CA THR A 305 7.61 13.13 7.39
C THR A 305 7.54 13.48 5.91
N THR A 306 8.13 14.62 5.52
CA THR A 306 8.25 14.98 4.09
C THR A 306 9.11 13.98 3.34
N PHE A 307 10.26 13.59 3.91
CA PHE A 307 11.12 12.55 3.34
C PHE A 307 10.35 11.22 3.20
N LEU A 308 9.65 10.78 4.25
CA LEU A 308 8.87 9.55 4.25
C LEU A 308 7.76 9.57 3.19
N ALA A 309 7.07 10.70 3.01
CA ALA A 309 6.04 10.85 1.99
C ALA A 309 6.65 10.75 0.57
N VAL A 310 7.80 11.39 0.32
CA VAL A 310 8.53 11.29 -0.96
C VAL A 310 9.00 9.86 -1.21
N PHE A 311 9.64 9.25 -0.21
CA PHE A 311 10.18 7.89 -0.29
C PHE A 311 9.06 6.88 -0.56
N CYS A 312 7.97 6.95 0.21
CA CYS A 312 6.84 6.04 0.06
C CYS A 312 6.13 6.26 -1.28
N ARG A 313 5.90 7.50 -1.70
CA ARG A 313 5.32 7.76 -3.02
C ARG A 313 6.17 7.16 -4.15
N ALA A 314 7.49 7.19 -4.03
CA ALA A 314 8.39 6.66 -5.07
C ALA A 314 8.50 5.14 -5.06
N LEU A 315 8.44 4.50 -3.89
CA LEU A 315 8.88 3.11 -3.72
C LEU A 315 7.84 2.17 -3.11
N THR A 316 6.73 2.69 -2.57
CA THR A 316 5.62 1.88 -2.10
C THR A 316 4.43 1.96 -3.05
N PRO A 317 3.72 0.84 -3.25
CA PRO A 317 2.50 0.84 -4.04
C PRO A 317 1.39 1.64 -3.32
N PHE A 318 0.54 2.27 -4.12
CA PHE A 318 -0.64 2.99 -3.60
C PHE A 318 -1.70 2.02 -3.07
N GLU A 319 -1.92 0.92 -3.79
CA GLU A 319 -2.85 -0.15 -3.47
C GLU A 319 -2.18 -1.50 -3.75
N VAL A 320 -2.56 -2.53 -3.00
CA VAL A 320 -2.04 -3.88 -3.19
C VAL A 320 -3.18 -4.87 -3.18
N ARG A 321 -3.24 -5.73 -4.20
CA ARG A 321 -4.16 -6.87 -4.18
C ARG A 321 -3.57 -8.03 -3.40
N VAL A 322 -4.35 -8.58 -2.47
CA VAL A 322 -3.95 -9.77 -1.70
C VAL A 322 -3.90 -10.99 -2.61
N PRO A 323 -2.80 -11.78 -2.61
CA PRO A 323 -2.72 -13.01 -3.39
C PRO A 323 -3.90 -13.94 -3.14
N GLY A 324 -4.58 -14.35 -4.20
CA GLY A 324 -5.73 -15.28 -4.11
C GLY A 324 -7.04 -14.64 -3.65
N SER A 325 -7.10 -13.31 -3.49
CA SER A 325 -8.31 -12.57 -3.17
C SER A 325 -8.55 -11.46 -4.20
N GLU A 326 -9.82 -11.11 -4.44
CA GLU A 326 -10.19 -9.89 -5.18
C GLU A 326 -10.13 -8.64 -4.29
N HIS A 327 -9.83 -8.81 -3.00
CA HIS A 327 -9.70 -7.71 -2.05
C HIS A 327 -8.44 -6.88 -2.34
N ILE A 328 -8.63 -5.56 -2.43
CA ILE A 328 -7.58 -4.56 -2.63
C ILE A 328 -7.35 -3.87 -1.30
N ILE A 329 -6.11 -3.90 -0.84
CA ILE A 329 -5.65 -3.21 0.35
C ILE A 329 -5.15 -1.84 -0.08
N TYR A 330 -5.73 -0.82 0.54
CA TYR A 330 -5.31 0.55 0.40
C TYR A 330 -4.10 0.81 1.29
N LEU A 331 -2.95 1.16 0.69
CA LEU A 331 -1.69 1.34 1.43
C LEU A 331 -1.30 2.80 1.64
N ASN A 332 -1.43 3.67 0.63
CA ASN A 332 -1.12 5.12 0.67
C ASN A 332 -0.21 5.56 1.83
N VAL A 333 0.98 4.95 1.92
CA VAL A 333 1.81 5.03 3.13
C VAL A 333 2.31 6.45 3.31
N ASN A 334 2.14 6.98 4.53
CA ASN A 334 2.41 8.37 4.91
C ASN A 334 1.69 9.42 4.05
N GLY A 335 0.52 9.06 3.49
CA GLY A 335 -0.25 9.96 2.66
C GLY A 335 0.50 10.36 1.39
N GLY A 336 1.38 9.51 0.86
CA GLY A 336 2.21 9.84 -0.31
C GLY A 336 1.41 10.22 -1.56
N TYR A 337 0.14 9.84 -1.66
CA TYR A 337 -0.72 10.09 -2.82
C TYR A 337 -1.92 11.01 -2.55
N GLU A 338 -2.52 10.88 -1.38
CA GLU A 338 -3.70 11.64 -0.94
C GLU A 338 -3.76 11.69 0.60
N PHE A 339 -4.55 12.59 1.18
CA PHE A 339 -4.84 12.55 2.62
C PHE A 339 -5.78 11.38 2.96
N TRP A 340 -5.81 10.97 4.24
CA TRP A 340 -6.69 9.88 4.69
C TRP A 340 -8.16 10.18 4.41
N LYS A 341 -8.83 9.28 3.67
CA LYS A 341 -10.24 9.42 3.25
C LYS A 341 -11.24 9.57 4.39
N ASP A 342 -10.88 9.08 5.58
CA ASP A 342 -11.72 9.19 6.76
C ASP A 342 -11.70 10.61 7.38
N ILE A 343 -10.70 11.44 7.06
CA ILE A 343 -10.59 12.83 7.54
C ILE A 343 -11.36 13.76 6.59
N LYS A 344 -12.59 14.13 6.93
CA LYS A 344 -13.47 14.90 6.04
C LYS A 344 -13.22 16.42 6.06
N ILE A 345 -11.99 16.86 5.77
CA ILE A 345 -11.62 18.28 5.72
C ILE A 345 -11.29 18.64 4.26
N PRO A 346 -12.19 19.30 3.50
CA PRO A 346 -12.03 19.52 2.06
C PRO A 346 -10.72 20.21 1.67
N LEU A 347 -10.21 21.11 2.51
CA LEU A 347 -8.95 21.81 2.25
C LEU A 347 -7.76 20.85 2.19
N LEU A 348 -7.74 19.79 3.01
CA LEU A 348 -6.65 18.81 3.02
C LEU A 348 -6.60 17.99 1.72
N HIS A 349 -7.75 17.78 1.08
CA HIS A 349 -7.88 16.95 -0.12
C HIS A 349 -7.72 17.72 -1.43
N LEU A 350 -7.35 19.01 -1.38
CA LEU A 350 -7.36 19.89 -2.56
C LEU A 350 -6.45 19.40 -3.70
N LEU A 351 -5.29 18.83 -3.36
CA LEU A 351 -4.29 18.38 -4.32
C LEU A 351 -4.10 16.86 -4.36
N ASP A 352 -5.04 16.09 -3.82
CA ASP A 352 -4.97 14.63 -3.86
C ASP A 352 -4.78 14.13 -5.30
N HIS A 353 -3.94 13.11 -5.46
CA HIS A 353 -3.54 12.52 -6.74
C HIS A 353 -2.91 13.46 -7.76
N HIS A 354 -2.66 14.74 -7.44
CA HIS A 354 -1.96 15.64 -8.34
C HIS A 354 -0.49 15.22 -8.49
N HIS A 355 0.17 15.83 -9.49
CA HIS A 355 1.58 15.60 -9.78
C HIS A 355 2.44 15.76 -8.50
N PRO A 356 3.45 14.90 -8.25
CA PRO A 356 4.24 14.92 -7.02
C PRO A 356 4.83 16.30 -6.70
N MET A 357 5.25 17.05 -7.72
CA MET A 357 5.80 18.41 -7.58
C MET A 357 4.81 19.45 -7.04
N LEU A 358 3.51 19.16 -7.08
CA LEU A 358 2.46 20.00 -6.48
C LEU A 358 2.01 19.42 -5.14
N TYR A 359 1.73 18.12 -5.12
CA TYR A 359 1.17 17.45 -3.95
C TYR A 359 2.15 17.38 -2.78
N ILE A 360 3.43 17.00 -3.01
CA ILE A 360 4.40 16.84 -1.92
C ILE A 360 4.69 18.17 -1.21
N PRO A 361 4.96 19.30 -1.89
CA PRO A 361 5.13 20.58 -1.18
C PRO A 361 3.88 21.01 -0.41
N PHE A 362 2.70 20.74 -0.97
CA PHE A 362 1.44 20.99 -0.27
C PHE A 362 1.28 20.13 0.98
N LEU A 363 1.54 18.83 0.89
CA LEU A 363 1.53 17.92 2.04
C LEU A 363 2.60 18.33 3.07
N ALA A 364 3.81 18.69 2.63
CA ALA A 364 4.89 19.13 3.49
C ALA A 364 4.53 20.39 4.27
N PHE A 365 3.77 21.32 3.67
CA PHE A 365 3.33 22.54 4.33
C PHE A 365 2.06 22.33 5.16
N VAL A 366 0.97 21.92 4.50
CA VAL A 366 -0.36 21.78 5.11
C VAL A 366 -0.39 20.58 6.05
N GLY A 367 0.18 19.44 5.65
CA GLY A 367 0.27 18.26 6.50
C GLY A 367 1.08 18.53 7.76
N ASN A 368 2.27 19.12 7.66
CA ASN A 368 3.04 19.41 8.88
C ASN A 368 2.43 20.53 9.72
N LEU A 369 1.87 21.58 9.13
CA LEU A 369 1.29 22.67 9.90
C LEU A 369 -0.03 22.26 10.58
N VAL A 370 -0.91 21.56 9.87
CA VAL A 370 -2.23 21.17 10.38
C VAL A 370 -2.16 19.87 11.18
N ALA A 371 -1.56 18.82 10.60
CA ALA A 371 -1.56 17.49 11.23
C ALA A 371 -0.50 17.38 12.35
N ASN A 372 0.64 18.06 12.23
CA ASN A 372 1.70 17.99 13.24
C ASN A 372 1.83 19.25 14.11
N GLY A 373 1.53 20.44 13.57
CA GLY A 373 1.80 21.72 14.24
C GLY A 373 0.97 21.94 15.50
N PHE A 374 -0.35 21.86 15.42
CA PHE A 374 -1.20 22.01 16.60
C PHE A 374 -0.97 20.88 17.64
N PRO A 375 -0.93 19.60 17.24
CA PRO A 375 -0.54 18.51 18.13
C PRO A 375 0.83 18.69 18.80
N HIS A 376 1.83 19.15 18.06
CA HIS A 376 3.15 19.48 18.60
C HIS A 376 3.07 20.51 19.72
N MET A 377 2.35 21.61 19.53
CA MET A 377 2.22 22.65 20.55
C MET A 377 1.58 22.10 21.84
N LEU A 378 0.59 21.23 21.72
CA LEU A 378 -0.04 20.57 22.88
C LEU A 378 0.96 19.65 23.59
N VAL A 379 1.63 18.78 22.84
CA VAL A 379 2.62 17.83 23.39
C VAL A 379 3.80 18.57 24.02
N LEU A 380 4.26 19.66 23.41
CA LEU A 380 5.30 20.53 23.96
C LEU A 380 4.85 21.16 25.28
N GLY A 381 3.63 21.68 25.35
CA GLY A 381 3.08 22.21 26.59
C GLY A 381 3.05 21.17 27.71
N VAL A 382 2.66 19.93 27.41
CA VAL A 382 2.68 18.82 28.37
C VAL A 382 4.11 18.47 28.78
N ALA A 383 5.03 18.33 27.83
CA ALA A 383 6.43 18.00 28.09
C ALA A 383 7.10 19.06 28.99
N LEU A 384 6.91 20.35 28.68
CA LEU A 384 7.41 21.45 29.52
C LEU A 384 6.75 21.43 30.91
N GLY A 385 5.43 21.20 30.96
CA GLY A 385 4.70 21.10 32.22
C GLY A 385 5.22 19.97 33.12
N LEU A 386 5.57 18.81 32.55
CA LEU A 386 6.18 17.70 33.28
C LEU A 386 7.62 18.00 33.70
N GLN A 387 8.42 18.59 32.80
CA GLN A 387 9.82 18.92 33.05
C GLN A 387 10.00 19.91 34.21
N PHE A 388 9.09 20.88 34.34
CA PHE A 388 9.16 21.91 35.38
C PHE A 388 8.17 21.67 36.53
N ASN A 389 7.65 20.44 36.69
CA ASN A 389 6.74 20.14 37.78
C ASN A 389 7.53 19.88 39.08
N PRO A 390 7.41 20.75 40.11
CA PRO A 390 8.13 20.56 41.36
C PRO A 390 7.73 19.28 42.11
N LEU A 391 6.57 18.70 41.81
CA LEU A 391 6.13 17.43 42.40
C LEU A 391 6.85 16.21 41.80
N LEU A 392 7.48 16.36 40.63
CA LEU A 392 8.16 15.27 39.92
C LEU A 392 9.69 15.28 40.12
N GLU A 393 10.27 16.33 40.71
CA GLU A 393 11.72 16.46 40.96
C GLU A 393 12.34 15.28 41.76
N GLY A 394 11.53 14.49 42.47
CA GLY A 394 12.00 13.33 43.26
C GLY A 394 11.79 11.95 42.61
N ILE A 395 11.14 11.85 41.45
CA ILE A 395 10.80 10.55 40.82
C ILE A 395 11.77 10.18 39.68
N THR A 396 12.50 11.16 39.15
CA THR A 396 13.31 11.04 37.93
C THR A 396 14.82 10.92 38.16
N HIS A 397 15.25 10.64 39.40
CA HIS A 397 16.66 10.44 39.76
C HIS A 397 16.97 9.01 40.19
#